data_AF-A0A504YW37-F1
#
_entry.id   AF-A0A504YW37-F1
#
_cell.length_a   1.000
_cell.length_b   1.000
_cell.length_c   1.000
_cell.angle_alpha   90.00
_cell.angle_beta   90.00
_cell.angle_gamma   90.00
#
_symmetry.space_group_name_H-M   'P 1'
#
loop_
_entity.id
_entity.type
_entity.pdbx_description
1 polymer ?
#
loop_
_entity_poly.entity_id
_entity_poly.type
_entity_poly.pdbx_seq_one_letter_code
_entity_poly.pdbx_strand_id
1 'polypeptide(L)'
;MSQQLFTPSECLALLAVFSDACREVDLLVNIGKQNFPEQNALGSRCPQANADTLLTELNKIFFQTLLRYEKARKEDYLELPDGTFRKLNDEESIHVKYLEIVSRVAATLKALLLEIDETGTITALEKYCNQEQAELEKLETFVSSAAEKEKSLALLQEDVQLLQREIQNDTMEYTNTIENLKHEFQELREMAAMTLQYKSKEYAMRLQQEICRQNSEMKELNNRVENAKAVIAQVTRVAEETNTWLYTCIAKRSTLAEFIPINEHSAVLAEKVKLINAKLGEKKTLHAELVKQYNECDAICLADEREKEGIQLREEYAKKFILAVVQIQSWWRAIIEMRGIRTRKKKKGRKGGKKKKG
;
A
#
# COMPACT_ATOMS: atom_id res chain seq x y z
N MET A 1 -75.08 -12.91 -87.04
CA MET A 1 -73.97 -13.86 -87.12
C MET A 1 -73.15 -13.70 -85.85
N SER A 2 -73.19 -14.68 -84.96
CA SER A 2 -72.29 -14.78 -83.81
C SER A 2 -71.08 -15.60 -84.22
N GLN A 3 -69.87 -15.05 -84.08
CA GLN A 3 -68.65 -15.84 -84.28
C GLN A 3 -68.48 -16.77 -83.07
N GLN A 4 -68.43 -18.09 -83.30
CA GLN A 4 -67.95 -19.02 -82.28
C GLN A 4 -66.45 -18.75 -82.07
N LEU A 5 -66.12 -18.20 -80.90
CA LEU A 5 -64.77 -17.70 -80.59
C LEU A 5 -63.74 -18.79 -80.25
N PHE A 6 -64.21 -20.02 -80.01
CA PHE A 6 -63.38 -21.17 -79.63
C PHE A 6 -63.94 -22.46 -80.25
N THR A 7 -63.05 -23.37 -80.63
CA THR A 7 -63.42 -24.73 -81.04
C THR A 7 -63.87 -25.59 -79.84
N PRO A 8 -64.62 -26.69 -80.06
CA PRO A 8 -65.03 -27.58 -78.96
C PRO A 8 -63.83 -28.17 -78.18
N SER A 9 -62.71 -28.42 -78.85
CA SER A 9 -61.43 -28.85 -78.26
C SER A 9 -60.81 -27.79 -77.35
N GLU A 10 -60.83 -26.52 -77.73
CA GLU A 10 -60.33 -25.42 -76.89
C GLU A 10 -61.26 -25.18 -75.70
N CYS A 11 -62.58 -25.28 -75.89
CA CYS A 11 -63.55 -25.24 -74.80
C CYS A 11 -63.26 -26.33 -73.75
N LEU A 12 -63.00 -27.57 -74.17
CA LEU A 12 -62.64 -28.67 -73.26
C LEU A 12 -61.30 -28.46 -72.53
N ALA A 13 -60.27 -27.94 -73.23
CA ALA A 13 -58.98 -27.65 -72.61
C ALA A 13 -59.09 -26.53 -71.57
N LEU A 14 -59.78 -25.43 -71.91
CA LEU A 14 -60.04 -24.32 -70.99
C LEU A 14 -60.92 -24.76 -69.80
N LEU A 15 -61.90 -25.64 -70.02
CA LEU A 15 -62.75 -26.19 -68.96
C LEU A 15 -61.95 -26.96 -67.91
N ALA A 16 -60.92 -27.72 -68.31
CA ALA A 16 -60.01 -28.38 -67.38
C ALA A 16 -59.15 -27.35 -66.59
N VAL A 17 -58.52 -26.40 -67.28
CA VAL A 17 -57.69 -25.36 -66.64
C VAL A 17 -58.50 -24.51 -65.65
N PHE A 18 -59.72 -24.11 -66.02
CA PHE A 18 -60.63 -23.36 -65.16
C PHE A 18 -61.19 -24.20 -63.99
N SER A 19 -61.39 -25.51 -64.18
CA SER A 19 -61.75 -26.43 -63.09
C SER A 19 -60.69 -26.45 -61.99
N ASP A 20 -59.41 -26.59 -62.38
CA ASP A 20 -58.33 -26.72 -61.41
C ASP A 20 -57.89 -25.36 -60.83
N ALA A 21 -57.96 -24.27 -61.60
CA ALA A 21 -57.79 -22.92 -61.07
C ALA A 21 -58.84 -22.58 -59.99
N CYS A 22 -60.11 -23.01 -60.13
CA CYS A 22 -61.08 -22.91 -59.03
C CYS A 22 -60.62 -23.69 -57.79
N ARG A 23 -60.09 -24.91 -57.95
CA ARG A 23 -59.66 -25.76 -56.82
C ARG A 23 -58.48 -25.19 -56.06
N GLU A 24 -57.51 -24.58 -56.74
CA GLU A 24 -56.38 -23.93 -56.09
C GLU A 24 -56.82 -22.68 -55.31
N VAL A 25 -57.76 -21.90 -55.85
CA VAL A 25 -58.40 -20.78 -55.13
C VAL A 25 -59.21 -21.28 -53.92
N ASP A 26 -60.03 -22.33 -54.08
CA ASP A 26 -60.78 -22.94 -52.98
C ASP A 26 -59.83 -23.45 -51.88
N LEU A 27 -58.66 -24.02 -52.24
CA LEU A 27 -57.65 -24.45 -51.27
C LEU A 27 -57.04 -23.27 -50.51
N LEU A 28 -56.71 -22.17 -51.18
CA LEU A 28 -56.19 -20.95 -50.52
C LEU A 28 -57.23 -20.34 -49.56
N VAL A 29 -58.50 -20.26 -49.96
CA VAL A 29 -59.60 -19.79 -49.10
C VAL A 29 -59.78 -20.71 -47.88
N ASN A 30 -59.64 -22.02 -48.03
CA ASN A 30 -59.70 -22.97 -46.91
C ASN A 30 -58.49 -22.85 -45.96
N ILE A 31 -57.29 -22.57 -46.47
CA ILE A 31 -56.10 -22.29 -45.64
C ILE A 31 -56.28 -20.98 -44.87
N GLY A 32 -56.86 -19.95 -45.49
CA GLY A 32 -57.24 -18.72 -44.79
C GLY A 32 -58.19 -18.99 -43.62
N LYS A 33 -59.29 -19.71 -43.89
CA LYS A 33 -60.32 -20.04 -42.87
C LYS A 33 -59.86 -20.95 -41.74
N GLN A 34 -58.80 -21.75 -41.93
CA GLN A 34 -58.20 -22.53 -40.84
C GLN A 34 -57.32 -21.69 -39.91
N ASN A 35 -56.69 -20.62 -40.41
CA ASN A 35 -55.87 -19.71 -39.60
C ASN A 35 -56.68 -18.53 -39.02
N PHE A 36 -57.80 -18.17 -39.66
CA PHE A 36 -58.72 -17.13 -39.21
C PHE A 36 -60.15 -17.71 -39.02
N PRO A 37 -60.47 -18.27 -37.84
CA PRO A 37 -61.79 -18.81 -37.57
C PRO A 37 -62.84 -17.70 -37.40
N GLU A 38 -63.82 -17.66 -38.31
CA GLU A 38 -64.98 -16.77 -38.22
C GLU A 38 -65.81 -17.07 -36.95
N GLN A 39 -65.72 -16.19 -35.95
CA GLN A 39 -66.66 -16.20 -34.82
C GLN A 39 -68.02 -15.69 -35.30
N ASN A 40 -68.96 -16.58 -35.62
CA ASN A 40 -70.38 -16.54 -35.17
C ASN A 40 -71.28 -17.56 -35.91
N ALA A 41 -71.74 -18.61 -35.20
CA ALA A 41 -72.87 -19.44 -35.66
C ALA A 41 -73.56 -20.17 -34.48
N LEU A 42 -74.38 -19.44 -33.71
CA LEU A 42 -75.30 -20.06 -32.74
C LEU A 42 -76.57 -20.50 -33.49
N GLY A 43 -76.71 -21.81 -33.71
CA GLY A 43 -77.69 -22.37 -34.65
C GLY A 43 -79.09 -22.65 -34.08
N SER A 44 -79.93 -23.29 -34.89
CA SER A 44 -81.20 -23.90 -34.48
C SER A 44 -81.45 -25.21 -35.24
N ARG A 45 -82.24 -26.13 -34.65
CA ARG A 45 -82.59 -27.44 -35.23
C ARG A 45 -84.11 -27.58 -35.42
N CYS A 46 -84.47 -28.38 -36.44
CA CYS A 46 -85.73 -29.14 -36.58
C CYS A 46 -86.21 -29.81 -35.26
N PRO A 47 -87.48 -30.29 -35.14
CA PRO A 47 -88.37 -30.82 -36.20
C PRO A 47 -89.84 -30.27 -36.09
N GLN A 48 -90.97 -30.87 -36.52
CA GLN A 48 -91.32 -32.22 -37.04
C GLN A 48 -92.69 -32.25 -37.77
N ALA A 49 -92.97 -33.38 -38.44
CA ALA A 49 -94.27 -34.09 -38.51
C ALA A 49 -95.42 -33.63 -39.44
N ASN A 50 -95.70 -34.53 -40.40
CA ASN A 50 -97.02 -35.15 -40.69
C ASN A 50 -98.20 -34.28 -41.21
N ALA A 51 -98.45 -34.39 -42.52
CA ALA A 51 -99.80 -34.43 -43.08
C ALA A 51 -99.87 -35.37 -44.31
N ASP A 52 -101.06 -35.96 -44.50
CA ASP A 52 -101.63 -36.54 -45.71
C ASP A 52 -100.88 -37.61 -46.54
N THR A 53 -101.48 -38.81 -46.57
CA THR A 53 -101.30 -39.81 -47.63
C THR A 53 -101.66 -39.28 -49.03
N LEU A 54 -102.51 -38.26 -49.10
CA LEU A 54 -102.80 -37.51 -50.34
C LEU A 54 -101.53 -36.78 -50.83
N LEU A 55 -100.76 -36.18 -49.91
CA LEU A 55 -99.46 -35.59 -50.22
C LEU A 55 -98.45 -36.66 -50.66
N THR A 56 -98.54 -37.93 -50.20
CA THR A 56 -97.64 -38.98 -50.70
C THR A 56 -97.93 -39.41 -52.15
N GLU A 57 -99.18 -39.55 -52.58
CA GLU A 57 -99.47 -39.83 -54.01
C GLU A 57 -99.25 -38.58 -54.88
N LEU A 58 -99.55 -37.37 -54.39
CA LEU A 58 -99.25 -36.13 -55.11
C LEU A 58 -97.72 -35.94 -55.22
N ASN A 59 -96.94 -36.21 -54.16
CA ASN A 59 -95.48 -36.28 -54.24
C ASN A 59 -94.99 -37.41 -55.13
N LYS A 60 -95.69 -38.54 -55.27
CA LYS A 60 -95.29 -39.63 -56.17
C LYS A 60 -95.50 -39.25 -57.63
N ILE A 61 -96.58 -38.52 -57.95
CA ILE A 61 -96.79 -37.90 -59.27
C ILE A 61 -95.79 -36.75 -59.49
N PHE A 62 -95.52 -35.93 -58.47
CA PHE A 62 -94.56 -34.84 -58.54
C PHE A 62 -93.14 -35.38 -58.72
N PHE A 63 -92.69 -36.36 -57.94
CA PHE A 63 -91.40 -37.03 -58.11
C PHE A 63 -91.32 -37.86 -59.39
N GLN A 64 -92.40 -38.44 -59.92
CA GLN A 64 -92.35 -39.03 -61.27
C GLN A 64 -92.22 -37.96 -62.36
N THR A 65 -92.91 -36.84 -62.22
CA THR A 65 -92.79 -35.69 -63.14
C THR A 65 -91.40 -35.05 -63.02
N LEU A 66 -90.85 -34.96 -61.81
CA LEU A 66 -89.55 -34.39 -61.49
C LEU A 66 -88.41 -35.36 -61.82
N LEU A 67 -88.61 -36.68 -61.78
CA LEU A 67 -87.69 -37.68 -62.37
C LEU A 67 -87.72 -37.67 -63.89
N ARG A 68 -88.87 -37.37 -64.53
CA ARG A 68 -88.94 -37.08 -65.97
C ARG A 68 -88.20 -35.78 -66.29
N TYR A 69 -88.40 -34.73 -65.49
CA TYR A 69 -87.69 -33.44 -65.59
C TYR A 69 -86.18 -33.60 -65.33
N GLU A 70 -85.78 -34.41 -64.37
CA GLU A 70 -84.37 -34.67 -64.02
C GLU A 70 -83.71 -35.55 -65.10
N LYS A 71 -84.41 -36.52 -65.69
CA LYS A 71 -83.94 -37.18 -66.92
C LYS A 71 -83.77 -36.19 -68.07
N ALA A 72 -84.75 -35.31 -68.29
CA ALA A 72 -84.69 -34.23 -69.29
C ALA A 72 -83.70 -33.09 -68.94
N ARG A 73 -83.03 -33.15 -67.77
CA ARG A 73 -82.00 -32.21 -67.32
C ARG A 73 -80.61 -32.87 -67.16
N LYS A 74 -80.53 -34.20 -67.17
CA LYS A 74 -79.28 -34.99 -67.20
C LYS A 74 -78.91 -35.45 -68.61
N GLU A 75 -79.89 -35.61 -69.49
CA GLU A 75 -79.68 -35.47 -70.92
C GLU A 75 -79.83 -33.99 -71.27
N ASP A 76 -78.91 -33.43 -72.07
CA ASP A 76 -78.91 -31.99 -72.35
C ASP A 76 -80.04 -31.63 -73.34
N TYR A 77 -81.08 -30.92 -72.88
CA TYR A 77 -82.17 -30.38 -73.70
C TYR A 77 -82.26 -28.86 -73.59
N LEU A 78 -82.50 -28.19 -74.73
CA LEU A 78 -82.80 -26.77 -74.85
C LEU A 78 -84.32 -26.56 -74.91
N GLU A 79 -84.85 -25.66 -74.08
CA GLU A 79 -86.25 -25.25 -74.09
C GLU A 79 -86.49 -24.19 -75.17
N LEU A 80 -87.42 -24.47 -76.09
CA LEU A 80 -87.82 -23.56 -77.16
C LEU A 80 -88.97 -22.66 -76.69
N PRO A 81 -89.16 -21.46 -77.28
CA PRO A 81 -90.18 -20.50 -76.87
C PRO A 81 -91.64 -20.95 -77.12
N ASP A 82 -91.84 -22.15 -77.66
CA ASP A 82 -93.12 -22.85 -77.80
C ASP A 82 -93.40 -23.86 -76.65
N GLY A 83 -92.47 -24.00 -75.70
CA GLY A 83 -92.56 -24.95 -74.58
C GLY A 83 -92.14 -26.38 -74.93
N THR A 84 -91.51 -26.60 -76.09
CA THR A 84 -90.96 -27.90 -76.47
C THR A 84 -89.45 -28.00 -76.22
N PHE A 85 -88.96 -29.22 -75.99
CA PHE A 85 -87.56 -29.48 -75.62
C PHE A 85 -86.83 -30.20 -76.76
N ARG A 86 -85.77 -29.58 -77.30
CA ARG A 86 -84.89 -30.21 -78.30
C ARG A 86 -83.59 -30.69 -77.64
N LYS A 87 -83.15 -31.91 -77.93
CA LYS A 87 -81.86 -32.43 -77.47
C LYS A 87 -80.72 -31.65 -78.12
N LEU A 88 -79.79 -31.16 -77.30
CA LEU A 88 -78.57 -30.46 -77.72
C LEU A 88 -77.61 -31.45 -78.41
N ASN A 89 -76.85 -30.97 -79.39
CA ASN A 89 -75.70 -31.70 -79.94
C ASN A 89 -74.54 -31.70 -78.92
N ASP A 90 -73.62 -32.66 -79.05
CA ASP A 90 -72.47 -32.81 -78.14
C ASP A 90 -71.61 -31.52 -78.03
N GLU A 91 -71.43 -30.79 -79.14
CA GLU A 91 -70.72 -29.50 -79.17
C GLU A 91 -71.44 -28.42 -78.34
N GLU A 92 -72.77 -28.38 -78.39
CA GLU A 92 -73.59 -27.43 -77.66
C GLU A 92 -73.62 -27.78 -76.16
N SER A 93 -73.65 -29.08 -75.84
CA SER A 93 -73.52 -29.63 -74.48
C SER A 93 -72.19 -29.26 -73.82
N ILE A 94 -71.07 -29.36 -74.56
CA ILE A 94 -69.74 -28.90 -74.13
C ILE A 94 -69.78 -27.39 -73.85
N HIS A 95 -70.44 -26.61 -74.71
CA HIS A 95 -70.49 -25.15 -74.56
C HIS A 95 -71.33 -24.69 -73.35
N VAL A 96 -72.42 -25.39 -73.02
CA VAL A 96 -73.20 -25.14 -71.79
C VAL A 96 -72.35 -25.42 -70.54
N LYS A 97 -71.64 -26.56 -70.50
CA LYS A 97 -70.78 -26.93 -69.36
C LYS A 97 -69.57 -25.99 -69.22
N TYR A 98 -69.04 -25.50 -70.33
CA TYR A 98 -68.03 -24.43 -70.35
C TYR A 98 -68.59 -23.12 -69.77
N LEU A 99 -69.78 -22.68 -70.18
CA LEU A 99 -70.42 -21.46 -69.65
C LEU A 99 -70.75 -21.56 -68.16
N GLU A 100 -71.18 -22.72 -67.67
CA GLU A 100 -71.41 -22.97 -66.24
C GLU A 100 -70.11 -22.80 -65.44
N ILE A 101 -69.01 -23.42 -65.88
CA ILE A 101 -67.70 -23.32 -65.21
C ILE A 101 -67.12 -21.91 -65.32
N VAL A 102 -67.26 -21.22 -66.46
CA VAL A 102 -66.87 -19.80 -66.61
C VAL A 102 -67.70 -18.90 -65.68
N SER A 103 -68.99 -19.18 -65.48
CA SER A 103 -69.81 -18.45 -64.50
C SER A 103 -69.33 -18.67 -63.06
N ARG A 104 -68.85 -19.88 -62.73
CA ARG A 104 -68.26 -20.18 -61.42
C ARG A 104 -66.91 -19.47 -61.23
N VAL A 105 -66.04 -19.46 -62.24
CA VAL A 105 -64.79 -18.68 -62.23
C VAL A 105 -65.07 -17.18 -62.07
N ALA A 106 -66.05 -16.64 -62.79
CA ALA A 106 -66.45 -15.24 -62.65
C ALA A 106 -66.98 -14.93 -61.25
N ALA A 107 -67.71 -15.87 -60.63
CA ALA A 107 -68.18 -15.73 -59.25
C ALA A 107 -67.04 -15.78 -58.22
N THR A 108 -66.08 -16.70 -58.33
CA THR A 108 -64.94 -16.79 -57.39
C THR A 108 -63.98 -15.62 -57.56
N LEU A 109 -63.68 -15.19 -58.79
CA LEU A 109 -62.90 -13.98 -59.05
C LEU A 109 -63.58 -12.72 -58.50
N LYS A 110 -64.92 -12.62 -58.60
CA LYS A 110 -65.67 -11.49 -58.03
C LYS A 110 -65.72 -11.53 -56.50
N ALA A 111 -65.75 -12.71 -55.89
CA ALA A 111 -65.64 -12.86 -54.43
C ALA A 111 -64.25 -12.43 -53.92
N LEU A 112 -63.17 -12.84 -54.60
CA LEU A 112 -61.80 -12.38 -54.31
C LEU A 112 -61.65 -10.86 -54.48
N LEU A 113 -62.27 -10.27 -55.51
CA LEU A 113 -62.26 -8.81 -55.72
C LEU A 113 -62.94 -8.08 -54.55
N LEU A 114 -64.08 -8.58 -54.08
CA LEU A 114 -64.76 -8.03 -52.89
C LEU A 114 -63.95 -8.23 -51.61
N GLU A 115 -63.29 -9.38 -51.42
CA GLU A 115 -62.39 -9.60 -50.27
C GLU A 115 -61.24 -8.58 -50.26
N ILE A 116 -60.63 -8.30 -51.42
CA ILE A 116 -59.57 -7.29 -51.58
C ILE A 116 -60.11 -5.87 -51.32
N ASP A 117 -61.25 -5.51 -51.88
CA ASP A 117 -61.85 -4.17 -51.75
C ASP A 117 -62.43 -3.89 -50.34
N GLU A 118 -63.04 -4.88 -49.68
CA GLU A 118 -63.70 -4.72 -48.37
C GLU A 118 -62.77 -4.97 -47.17
N THR A 119 -61.86 -5.96 -47.26
CA THR A 119 -60.99 -6.33 -46.12
C THR A 119 -59.56 -5.80 -46.23
N GLY A 120 -59.13 -5.41 -47.44
CA GLY A 120 -57.85 -4.72 -47.65
C GLY A 120 -56.65 -5.52 -47.15
N THR A 121 -56.56 -6.81 -47.49
CA THR A 121 -55.60 -7.81 -46.96
C THR A 121 -54.16 -7.33 -46.89
N ILE A 122 -53.71 -6.54 -47.89
CA ILE A 122 -52.39 -5.92 -47.95
C ILE A 122 -52.18 -4.96 -46.76
N THR A 123 -53.14 -4.09 -46.46
CA THR A 123 -53.03 -3.11 -45.37
C THR A 123 -53.07 -3.74 -43.99
N ALA A 124 -53.67 -4.92 -43.85
CA ALA A 124 -53.63 -5.73 -42.63
C ALA A 124 -52.23 -6.35 -42.44
N LEU A 125 -51.66 -6.92 -43.50
CA LEU A 125 -50.29 -7.45 -43.52
C LEU A 125 -49.24 -6.36 -43.27
N GLU A 126 -49.39 -5.17 -43.87
CA GLU A 126 -48.53 -4.01 -43.62
C GLU A 126 -48.59 -3.57 -42.15
N LYS A 127 -49.78 -3.46 -41.55
CA LYS A 127 -49.93 -3.12 -40.13
C LYS A 127 -49.28 -4.17 -39.23
N TYR A 128 -49.49 -5.45 -39.51
CA TYR A 128 -48.88 -6.54 -38.74
C TYR A 128 -47.35 -6.53 -38.86
N CYS A 129 -46.81 -6.36 -40.07
CA CYS A 129 -45.38 -6.28 -40.32
C CYS A 129 -44.73 -5.07 -39.62
N ASN A 130 -45.37 -3.90 -39.66
CA ASN A 130 -44.93 -2.71 -38.91
C ASN A 130 -45.00 -2.91 -37.38
N GLN A 131 -45.97 -3.69 -36.89
CA GLN A 131 -46.10 -3.99 -35.46
C GLN A 131 -45.01 -4.97 -34.98
N GLU A 132 -44.76 -6.05 -35.71
CA GLU A 132 -43.64 -6.97 -35.44
C GLU A 132 -42.29 -6.25 -35.52
N GLN A 133 -42.08 -5.39 -36.51
CA GLN A 133 -40.90 -4.53 -36.62
C GLN A 133 -40.73 -3.62 -35.39
N ALA A 134 -41.81 -3.02 -34.89
CA ALA A 134 -41.77 -2.18 -33.69
C ALA A 134 -41.52 -2.97 -32.39
N GLU A 135 -41.95 -4.23 -32.27
CA GLU A 135 -41.56 -5.09 -31.15
C GLU A 135 -40.11 -5.57 -31.25
N LEU A 136 -39.59 -5.81 -32.47
CA LEU A 136 -38.18 -6.13 -32.71
C LEU A 136 -37.27 -4.96 -32.33
N GLU A 137 -37.62 -3.71 -32.67
CA GLU A 137 -36.86 -2.51 -32.29
C GLU A 137 -36.85 -2.28 -30.76
N LYS A 138 -37.96 -2.59 -30.07
CA LYS A 138 -37.99 -2.62 -28.59
C LYS A 138 -37.09 -3.70 -28.02
N LEU A 139 -37.05 -4.88 -28.64
CA LEU A 139 -36.20 -5.97 -28.20
C LEU A 139 -34.72 -5.65 -28.42
N GLU A 140 -34.35 -5.06 -29.56
CA GLU A 140 -32.99 -4.60 -29.86
C GLU A 140 -32.53 -3.55 -28.83
N THR A 141 -33.32 -2.50 -28.60
CA THR A 141 -32.99 -1.45 -27.61
C THR A 141 -32.90 -1.99 -26.18
N PHE A 142 -33.73 -2.98 -25.81
CA PHE A 142 -33.62 -3.68 -24.54
C PHE A 142 -32.31 -4.50 -24.43
N VAL A 143 -31.96 -5.26 -25.48
CA VAL A 143 -30.72 -6.05 -25.55
C VAL A 143 -29.47 -5.15 -25.50
N SER A 144 -29.46 -4.03 -26.21
CA SER A 144 -28.37 -3.04 -26.13
C SER A 144 -28.25 -2.46 -24.71
N SER A 145 -29.36 -2.06 -24.09
CA SER A 145 -29.34 -1.55 -22.70
C SER A 145 -28.91 -2.60 -21.67
N ALA A 146 -29.21 -3.88 -21.92
CA ALA A 146 -28.74 -4.99 -21.10
C ALA A 146 -27.22 -5.20 -21.24
N ALA A 147 -26.69 -5.22 -22.48
CA ALA A 147 -25.27 -5.37 -22.75
C ALA A 147 -24.42 -4.19 -22.22
N GLU A 148 -24.94 -2.96 -22.30
CA GLU A 148 -24.30 -1.80 -21.67
C GLU A 148 -24.21 -1.95 -20.14
N LYS A 149 -25.29 -2.40 -19.49
CA LYS A 149 -25.32 -2.64 -18.04
C LYS A 149 -24.42 -3.81 -17.62
N GLU A 150 -24.37 -4.88 -18.39
CA GLU A 150 -23.44 -6.00 -18.17
C GLU A 150 -21.98 -5.53 -18.24
N LYS A 151 -21.63 -4.72 -19.25
CA LYS A 151 -20.31 -4.09 -19.36
C LYS A 151 -20.00 -3.15 -18.20
N SER A 152 -20.97 -2.35 -17.75
CA SER A 152 -20.82 -1.48 -16.56
C SER A 152 -20.64 -2.28 -15.26
N LEU A 153 -21.34 -3.40 -15.11
CA LEU A 153 -21.18 -4.31 -13.96
C LEU A 153 -19.80 -4.99 -13.98
N ALA A 154 -19.31 -5.42 -15.15
CA ALA A 154 -17.98 -6.00 -15.29
C ALA A 154 -16.86 -5.01 -14.90
N LEU A 155 -16.96 -3.75 -15.34
CA LEU A 155 -16.03 -2.68 -14.94
C LEU A 155 -16.09 -2.42 -13.43
N LEU A 156 -17.30 -2.26 -12.86
CA LEU A 156 -17.47 -2.04 -11.41
C LEU A 156 -16.93 -3.23 -10.58
N GLN A 157 -17.03 -4.46 -11.11
CA GLN A 157 -16.46 -5.65 -10.48
C GLN A 157 -14.93 -5.70 -10.57
N GLU A 158 -14.31 -5.11 -11.59
CA GLU A 158 -12.86 -4.90 -11.67
C GLU A 158 -12.40 -3.81 -10.69
N ASP A 159 -13.10 -2.67 -10.62
CA ASP A 159 -12.83 -1.58 -9.67
C ASP A 159 -12.90 -2.05 -8.22
N VAL A 160 -13.92 -2.85 -7.85
CA VAL A 160 -14.04 -3.45 -6.51
C VAL A 160 -12.88 -4.40 -6.22
N GLN A 161 -12.41 -5.17 -7.21
CA GLN A 161 -11.23 -6.03 -7.05
C GLN A 161 -9.91 -5.27 -6.99
N LEU A 162 -9.80 -4.09 -7.60
CA LEU A 162 -8.67 -3.18 -7.45
C LEU A 162 -8.65 -2.60 -6.03
N LEU A 163 -9.76 -1.98 -5.61
CA LEU A 163 -9.90 -1.38 -4.28
C LEU A 163 -9.67 -2.40 -3.15
N GLN A 164 -10.15 -3.65 -3.31
CA GLN A 164 -9.93 -4.71 -2.34
C GLN A 164 -8.44 -5.09 -2.22
N ARG A 165 -7.67 -5.03 -3.31
CA ARG A 165 -6.20 -5.27 -3.29
C ARG A 165 -5.45 -4.08 -2.68
N GLU A 166 -5.87 -2.85 -2.97
CA GLU A 166 -5.31 -1.64 -2.35
C GLU A 166 -5.50 -1.67 -0.83
N ILE A 167 -6.73 -1.92 -0.35
CA ILE A 167 -7.02 -2.06 1.09
C ILE A 167 -6.19 -3.19 1.74
N GLN A 168 -5.91 -4.28 1.04
CA GLN A 168 -5.05 -5.36 1.55
C GLN A 168 -3.58 -4.94 1.65
N ASN A 169 -3.06 -4.21 0.65
CA ASN A 169 -1.71 -3.66 0.67
C ASN A 169 -1.55 -2.63 1.80
N ASP A 170 -2.47 -1.66 1.90
CA ASP A 170 -2.52 -0.66 2.97
C ASP A 170 -2.55 -1.33 4.35
N THR A 171 -3.39 -2.35 4.53
CA THR A 171 -3.48 -3.10 5.79
C THR A 171 -2.15 -3.79 6.14
N MET A 172 -1.42 -4.31 5.13
CA MET A 172 -0.09 -4.89 5.32
C MET A 172 0.96 -3.82 5.67
N GLU A 173 0.94 -2.66 5.02
CA GLU A 173 1.84 -1.53 5.33
C GLU A 173 1.58 -0.94 6.73
N TYR A 174 0.32 -0.78 7.13
CA TYR A 174 -0.05 -0.38 8.49
C TYR A 174 0.37 -1.42 9.53
N THR A 175 0.25 -2.72 9.22
CA THR A 175 0.73 -3.78 10.12
C THR A 175 2.26 -3.73 10.28
N ASN A 176 3.00 -3.66 9.17
CA ASN A 176 4.46 -3.58 9.16
C ASN A 176 4.98 -2.33 9.90
N THR A 177 4.33 -1.17 9.72
CA THR A 177 4.72 0.07 10.41
C THR A 177 4.40 0.02 11.91
N ILE A 178 3.28 -0.59 12.33
CA ILE A 178 2.98 -0.85 13.74
C ILE A 178 4.02 -1.79 14.38
N GLU A 179 4.46 -2.83 13.68
CA GLU A 179 5.50 -3.74 14.18
C GLU A 179 6.88 -3.05 14.30
N ASN A 180 7.27 -2.24 13.32
CA ASN A 180 8.49 -1.45 13.36
C ASN A 180 8.47 -0.44 14.52
N LEU A 181 7.39 0.36 14.66
CA LEU A 181 7.25 1.34 15.76
C LEU A 181 7.25 0.67 17.15
N LYS A 182 6.71 -0.55 17.25
CA LYS A 182 6.76 -1.38 18.46
C LYS A 182 8.18 -1.85 18.79
N HIS A 183 9.01 -2.15 17.78
CA HIS A 183 10.43 -2.46 17.95
C HIS A 183 11.21 -1.23 18.42
N GLU A 184 11.09 -0.10 17.72
CA GLU A 184 11.76 1.16 18.08
C GLU A 184 11.39 1.61 19.50
N PHE A 185 10.11 1.49 19.89
CA PHE A 185 9.67 1.81 21.24
C PHE A 185 10.27 0.88 22.30
N GLN A 186 10.44 -0.40 22.00
CA GLN A 186 11.11 -1.35 22.89
C GLN A 186 12.60 -0.99 23.06
N GLU A 187 13.31 -0.70 21.98
CA GLU A 187 14.72 -0.28 22.00
C GLU A 187 14.91 1.04 22.77
N LEU A 188 14.05 2.03 22.54
CA LEU A 188 14.04 3.29 23.29
C LEU A 188 13.82 3.07 24.79
N ARG A 189 12.90 2.16 25.16
CA ARG A 189 12.63 1.79 26.56
C ARG A 189 13.83 1.12 27.22
N GLU A 190 14.51 0.21 26.52
CA GLU A 190 15.71 -0.46 27.02
C GLU A 190 16.91 0.50 27.13
N MET A 191 17.13 1.36 26.13
CA MET A 191 18.15 2.41 26.17
C MET A 191 17.91 3.40 27.33
N ALA A 192 16.66 3.80 27.57
CA ALA A 192 16.31 4.66 28.70
C ALA A 192 16.58 3.97 30.06
N ALA A 193 16.20 2.69 30.20
CA ALA A 193 16.47 1.91 31.41
C ALA A 193 17.98 1.74 31.67
N MET A 194 18.75 1.42 30.64
CA MET A 194 20.22 1.30 30.71
C MET A 194 20.88 2.64 31.05
N THR A 195 20.41 3.75 30.48
CA THR A 195 20.91 5.10 30.78
C THR A 195 20.65 5.49 32.23
N LEU A 196 19.45 5.20 32.74
CA LEU A 196 19.08 5.46 34.13
C LEU A 196 19.93 4.63 35.11
N GLN A 197 20.12 3.33 34.84
CA GLN A 197 21.00 2.47 35.65
C GLN A 197 22.45 2.95 35.63
N TYR A 198 22.98 3.29 34.45
CA TYR A 198 24.33 3.80 34.30
C TYR A 198 24.52 5.10 35.09
N LYS A 199 23.61 6.08 34.95
CA LYS A 199 23.70 7.37 35.65
C LYS A 199 23.55 7.21 37.15
N SER A 200 22.63 6.35 37.62
CA SER A 200 22.50 6.01 39.05
C SER A 200 23.81 5.46 39.62
N LYS A 201 24.44 4.50 38.93
CA LYS A 201 25.73 3.92 39.32
C LYS A 201 26.89 4.93 39.25
N GLU A 202 26.90 5.81 38.25
CA GLU A 202 27.87 6.89 38.11
C GLU A 202 27.80 7.88 39.30
N TYR A 203 26.59 8.33 39.66
CA TYR A 203 26.40 9.22 40.82
C TYR A 203 26.74 8.53 42.13
N ALA A 204 26.35 7.27 42.33
CA ALA A 204 26.72 6.49 43.51
C ALA A 204 28.24 6.33 43.65
N MET A 205 28.96 6.07 42.55
CA MET A 205 30.42 5.98 42.55
C MET A 205 31.08 7.33 42.86
N ARG A 206 30.61 8.44 42.26
CA ARG A 206 31.10 9.80 42.55
C ARG A 206 30.89 10.16 44.03
N LEU A 207 29.71 9.85 44.58
CA LEU A 207 29.40 10.06 46.00
C LEU A 207 30.32 9.22 46.90
N GLN A 208 30.55 7.95 46.57
CA GLN A 208 31.47 7.09 47.32
C GLN A 208 32.91 7.61 47.26
N GLN A 209 33.39 8.08 46.11
CA GLN A 209 34.71 8.69 45.96
C GLN A 209 34.87 9.95 46.84
N GLU A 210 33.86 10.82 46.85
CA GLU A 210 33.85 12.04 47.66
C GLU A 210 33.78 11.74 49.17
N ILE A 211 32.96 10.76 49.59
CA ILE A 211 32.94 10.26 50.96
C ILE A 211 34.31 9.69 51.36
N CYS A 212 34.97 8.92 50.48
CA CYS A 212 36.33 8.43 50.74
C CYS A 212 37.35 9.56 50.86
N ARG A 213 37.26 10.60 50.01
CA ARG A 213 38.11 11.80 50.07
C ARG A 213 37.95 12.52 51.42
N GLN A 214 36.73 12.89 51.78
CA GLN A 214 36.42 13.58 53.04
C GLN A 214 36.86 12.75 54.27
N ASN A 215 36.66 11.42 54.24
CA ASN A 215 37.15 10.53 55.31
C ASN A 215 38.70 10.48 55.38
N SER A 216 39.42 10.62 54.27
CA SER A 216 40.89 10.68 54.29
C SER A 216 41.40 12.03 54.82
N GLU A 217 40.78 13.14 54.42
CA GLU A 217 41.08 14.49 54.90
C GLU A 217 40.79 14.63 56.40
N MET A 218 39.67 14.08 56.88
CA MET A 218 39.31 14.10 58.30
C MET A 218 40.24 13.21 59.14
N LYS A 219 40.70 12.06 58.62
CA LYS A 219 41.74 11.25 59.27
C LYS A 219 43.07 11.99 59.36
N GLU A 220 43.48 12.67 58.29
CA GLU A 220 44.73 13.45 58.32
C GLU A 220 44.63 14.62 59.32
N LEU A 221 43.51 15.34 59.32
CA LEU A 221 43.25 16.41 60.30
C LEU A 221 43.25 15.89 61.74
N ASN A 222 42.65 14.72 62.00
CA ASN A 222 42.68 14.10 63.31
C ASN A 222 44.11 13.70 63.73
N ASN A 223 44.92 13.14 62.82
CA ASN A 223 46.33 12.85 63.08
C ASN A 223 47.14 14.12 63.37
N ARG A 224 46.88 15.22 62.65
CA ARG A 224 47.49 16.54 62.94
C ARG A 224 47.08 17.06 64.33
N VAL A 225 45.83 16.85 64.75
CA VAL A 225 45.33 17.21 66.10
C VAL A 225 45.99 16.38 67.20
N GLU A 226 46.10 15.06 67.05
CA GLU A 226 46.79 14.21 68.04
C GLU A 226 48.28 14.52 68.13
N ASN A 227 48.95 14.78 66.99
CA ASN A 227 50.33 15.25 66.98
C ASN A 227 50.48 16.60 67.71
N ALA A 228 49.56 17.54 67.51
CA ALA A 228 49.56 18.83 68.22
C ALA A 228 49.36 18.65 69.74
N LYS A 229 48.45 17.77 70.17
CA LYS A 229 48.27 17.41 71.60
C LYS A 229 49.55 16.81 72.19
N ALA A 230 50.21 15.90 71.47
CA ALA A 230 51.47 15.28 71.92
C ALA A 230 52.60 16.31 72.05
N VAL A 231 52.72 17.26 71.11
CA VAL A 231 53.67 18.37 71.20
C VAL A 231 53.35 19.28 72.39
N ILE A 232 52.08 19.64 72.61
CA ILE A 232 51.67 20.46 73.76
C ILE A 232 52.02 19.75 75.08
N ALA A 233 51.69 18.47 75.23
CA ALA A 233 52.02 17.69 76.43
C ALA A 233 53.53 17.61 76.68
N GLN A 234 54.34 17.41 75.62
CA GLN A 234 55.79 17.40 75.72
C GLN A 234 56.38 18.77 76.07
N VAL A 235 55.82 19.87 75.54
CA VAL A 235 56.22 21.24 75.88
C VAL A 235 55.88 21.56 77.35
N THR A 236 54.69 21.18 77.82
CA THR A 236 54.31 21.33 79.24
C THR A 236 55.26 20.58 80.15
N ARG A 237 55.56 19.31 79.87
CA ARG A 237 56.53 18.51 80.64
C ARG A 237 57.91 19.16 80.67
N VAL A 238 58.43 19.62 79.54
CA VAL A 238 59.74 20.28 79.48
C VAL A 238 59.73 21.61 80.24
N ALA A 239 58.62 22.35 80.25
CA ALA A 239 58.48 23.56 81.05
C ALA A 239 58.47 23.26 82.56
N GLU A 240 57.79 22.20 83.00
CA GLU A 240 57.78 21.71 84.39
C GLU A 240 59.17 21.24 84.85
N GLU A 241 59.86 20.44 84.02
CA GLU A 241 61.24 20.01 84.25
C GLU A 241 62.20 21.20 84.32
N THR A 242 62.08 22.15 83.39
CA THR A 242 62.90 23.38 83.36
C THR A 242 62.65 24.26 84.58
N ASN A 243 61.39 24.46 84.97
CA ASN A 243 61.04 25.22 86.17
C ASN A 243 61.59 24.55 87.43
N THR A 244 61.44 23.22 87.56
CA THR A 244 61.98 22.45 88.69
C THR A 244 63.50 22.56 88.79
N TRP A 245 64.21 22.49 87.65
CA TRP A 245 65.65 22.71 87.57
C TRP A 245 66.03 24.16 87.93
N LEU A 246 65.30 25.16 87.41
CA LEU A 246 65.52 26.57 87.72
C LEU A 246 65.34 26.86 89.21
N TYR A 247 64.25 26.40 89.84
CA TYR A 247 64.05 26.56 91.28
C TYR A 247 65.16 25.87 92.09
N THR A 248 65.59 24.67 91.69
CA THR A 248 66.72 23.96 92.33
C THR A 248 68.03 24.75 92.20
N CYS A 249 68.31 25.33 91.03
CA CYS A 249 69.48 26.17 90.79
C CYS A 249 69.41 27.54 91.49
N ILE A 250 68.23 28.14 91.63
CA ILE A 250 68.00 29.37 92.39
C ILE A 250 68.23 29.11 93.87
N ALA A 251 67.64 28.05 94.45
CA ALA A 251 67.85 27.67 95.84
C ALA A 251 69.34 27.41 96.13
N LYS A 252 70.02 26.62 95.29
CA LYS A 252 71.47 26.36 95.41
C LYS A 252 72.33 27.61 95.23
N ARG A 253 71.90 28.60 94.45
CA ARG A 253 72.60 29.89 94.30
C ARG A 253 72.34 30.83 95.47
N SER A 254 71.14 30.83 96.05
CA SER A 254 70.82 31.60 97.26
C SER A 254 71.71 31.15 98.41
N THR A 255 71.72 29.85 98.71
CA THR A 255 72.56 29.31 99.79
C THR A 255 74.05 29.51 99.53
N LEU A 256 74.53 29.41 98.28
CA LEU A 256 75.93 29.74 97.97
C LEU A 256 76.24 31.24 98.09
N ALA A 257 75.28 32.13 97.80
CA ALA A 257 75.49 33.58 97.91
C ALA A 257 75.62 34.03 99.38
N GLU A 258 74.97 33.33 100.31
CA GLU A 258 75.12 33.54 101.77
C GLU A 258 76.55 33.27 102.27
N PHE A 259 77.39 32.54 101.52
CA PHE A 259 78.77 32.21 101.87
C PHE A 259 79.86 32.94 101.07
N ILE A 260 79.52 33.87 100.17
CA ILE A 260 80.52 34.55 99.31
C ILE A 260 80.82 35.97 99.82
N PRO A 261 82.07 36.29 100.22
CA PRO A 261 82.50 37.65 100.48
C PRO A 261 82.45 38.51 99.21
N ILE A 262 81.84 39.70 99.30
CA ILE A 262 81.40 40.51 98.15
C ILE A 262 82.56 41.07 97.29
N ASN A 263 83.81 41.09 97.77
CA ASN A 263 84.81 42.08 97.33
C ASN A 263 85.81 41.65 96.24
N GLU A 264 85.88 40.39 95.78
CA GLU A 264 86.96 39.94 94.87
C GLU A 264 86.61 39.82 93.38
N HIS A 265 85.33 39.92 92.99
CA HIS A 265 84.92 39.50 91.63
C HIS A 265 85.20 40.48 90.47
N SER A 266 85.47 41.76 90.74
CA SER A 266 85.58 42.79 89.68
C SER A 266 86.67 42.51 88.65
N ALA A 267 87.89 42.20 89.10
CA ALA A 267 89.03 41.95 88.21
C ALA A 267 88.84 40.68 87.36
N VAL A 268 88.32 39.61 87.96
CA VAL A 268 88.11 38.31 87.28
C VAL A 268 87.01 38.38 86.22
N LEU A 269 86.00 39.25 86.40
CA LEU A 269 85.02 39.52 85.33
C LEU A 269 85.63 40.29 84.16
N ALA A 270 86.43 41.34 84.42
CA ALA A 270 87.05 42.13 83.37
C ALA A 270 87.94 41.28 82.44
N GLU A 271 88.69 40.33 83.01
CA GLU A 271 89.53 39.40 82.27
C GLU A 271 88.70 38.44 81.38
N LYS A 272 87.60 37.92 81.90
CA LYS A 272 86.67 37.05 81.15
C LYS A 272 85.94 37.81 80.03
N VAL A 273 85.58 39.07 80.22
CA VAL A 273 84.96 39.92 79.18
C VAL A 273 85.91 40.15 78.01
N LYS A 274 87.21 40.41 78.26
CA LYS A 274 88.23 40.49 77.18
C LYS A 274 88.30 39.19 76.38
N LEU A 275 88.36 38.04 77.05
CA LEU A 275 88.44 36.72 76.41
C LEU A 275 87.19 36.41 75.57
N ILE A 276 86.01 36.80 76.02
CA ILE A 276 84.75 36.65 75.28
C ILE A 276 84.75 37.54 74.03
N ASN A 277 85.20 38.79 74.14
CA ASN A 277 85.27 39.71 73.00
C ASN A 277 86.27 39.25 71.94
N ALA A 278 87.41 38.66 72.33
CA ALA A 278 88.36 38.05 71.39
C ALA A 278 87.71 36.90 70.58
N LYS A 279 87.07 35.95 71.29
CA LYS A 279 86.35 34.82 70.65
C LYS A 279 85.18 35.26 69.78
N LEU A 280 84.50 36.35 70.14
CA LEU A 280 83.46 36.96 69.32
C LEU A 280 84.03 37.55 68.01
N GLY A 281 85.26 38.09 68.04
CA GLY A 281 85.99 38.49 66.84
C GLY A 281 86.27 37.32 65.90
N GLU A 282 86.87 36.25 66.41
CA GLU A 282 87.17 35.01 65.67
C GLU A 282 85.91 34.37 65.05
N LYS A 283 84.77 34.39 65.78
CA LYS A 283 83.51 33.86 65.26
C LYS A 283 82.85 34.77 64.22
N LYS A 284 83.07 36.08 64.27
CA LYS A 284 82.61 37.00 63.20
C LYS A 284 83.39 36.82 61.91
N THR A 285 84.72 36.65 61.96
CA THR A 285 85.52 36.40 60.75
C THR A 285 85.20 35.04 60.13
N LEU A 286 85.09 33.98 60.96
CA LEU A 286 84.67 32.66 60.49
C LEU A 286 83.27 32.66 59.85
N HIS A 287 82.34 33.44 60.40
CA HIS A 287 81.00 33.57 59.82
C HIS A 287 81.00 34.28 58.46
N ALA A 288 81.81 35.33 58.30
CA ALA A 288 81.95 36.02 57.01
C ALA A 288 82.49 35.09 55.90
N GLU A 289 83.48 34.25 56.23
CA GLU A 289 84.02 33.26 55.29
C GLU A 289 82.99 32.18 54.91
N LEU A 290 82.21 31.70 55.90
CA LEU A 290 81.11 30.75 55.66
C LEU A 290 79.99 31.33 54.78
N VAL A 291 79.65 32.62 54.94
CA VAL A 291 78.67 33.29 54.07
C VAL A 291 79.20 33.42 52.64
N LYS A 292 80.49 33.70 52.45
CA LYS A 292 81.13 33.71 51.13
C LYS A 292 81.06 32.33 50.46
N GLN A 293 81.44 31.28 51.18
CA GLN A 293 81.39 29.89 50.67
C GLN A 293 79.95 29.44 50.35
N TYR A 294 78.97 29.82 51.17
CA TYR A 294 77.56 29.54 50.90
C TYR A 294 77.09 30.20 49.59
N ASN A 295 77.40 31.48 49.38
CA ASN A 295 77.05 32.20 48.15
C ASN A 295 77.74 31.61 46.90
N GLU A 296 78.97 31.12 47.04
CA GLU A 296 79.69 30.41 45.96
C GLU A 296 79.04 29.07 45.61
N CYS A 297 78.55 28.31 46.59
CA CYS A 297 77.78 27.09 46.36
C CYS A 297 76.39 27.36 45.76
N ASP A 298 75.66 28.35 46.26
CA ASP A 298 74.32 28.72 45.80
C ASP A 298 74.34 29.16 44.33
N ALA A 299 75.36 29.93 43.92
CA ALA A 299 75.58 30.31 42.53
C ALA A 299 75.83 29.11 41.60
N ILE A 300 76.40 28.01 42.09
CA ILE A 300 76.59 26.75 41.33
C ILE A 300 75.25 26.00 41.21
N CYS A 301 74.47 25.90 42.29
CA CYS A 301 73.14 25.29 42.26
C CYS A 301 72.21 26.01 41.26
N LEU A 302 72.15 27.34 41.31
CA LEU A 302 71.36 28.17 40.39
C LEU A 302 71.86 28.12 38.93
N ALA A 303 73.07 27.62 38.67
CA ALA A 303 73.56 27.36 37.31
C ALA A 303 73.12 25.98 36.79
N ASP A 304 73.23 24.95 37.63
CA ASP A 304 72.79 23.56 37.35
C ASP A 304 71.27 23.47 37.15
N GLU A 305 70.48 24.17 37.97
CA GLU A 305 69.02 24.29 37.76
C GLU A 305 68.67 24.91 36.41
N ARG A 306 69.34 26.01 36.04
CA ARG A 306 69.14 26.70 34.75
C ARG A 306 69.56 25.82 33.56
N GLU A 307 70.59 24.99 33.70
CA GLU A 307 70.96 24.02 32.67
C GLU A 307 69.90 22.92 32.52
N LYS A 308 69.38 22.39 33.63
CA LYS A 308 68.30 21.39 33.64
C LYS A 308 67.02 21.90 33.01
N GLU A 309 66.57 23.11 33.35
CA GLU A 309 65.44 23.78 32.68
C GLU A 309 65.70 23.94 31.17
N GLY A 310 66.91 24.40 30.81
CA GLY A 310 67.35 24.54 29.43
C GLY A 310 67.39 23.23 28.65
N ILE A 311 67.58 22.07 29.30
CA ILE A 311 67.48 20.74 28.70
C ILE A 311 66.01 20.33 28.54
N GLN A 312 65.19 20.47 29.58
CA GLN A 312 63.75 20.12 29.55
C GLN A 312 63.00 20.89 28.43
N LEU A 313 63.26 22.19 28.30
CA LEU A 313 62.65 23.02 27.25
C LEU A 313 63.04 22.57 25.83
N ARG A 314 64.29 22.13 25.63
CA ARG A 314 64.76 21.55 24.36
C ARG A 314 64.09 20.20 24.06
N GLU A 315 63.92 19.35 25.07
CA GLU A 315 63.16 18.10 24.91
C GLU A 315 61.69 18.35 24.58
N GLU A 316 61.02 19.29 25.25
CA GLU A 316 59.64 19.65 24.94
C GLU A 316 59.48 20.13 23.50
N TYR A 317 60.39 20.99 23.03
CA TYR A 317 60.36 21.48 21.66
C TYR A 317 60.56 20.33 20.66
N ALA A 318 61.48 19.39 20.93
CA ALA A 318 61.65 18.19 20.12
C ALA A 318 60.40 17.29 20.10
N LYS A 319 59.76 17.07 21.26
CA LYS A 319 58.51 16.30 21.38
C LYS A 319 57.37 16.96 20.57
N LYS A 320 57.20 18.29 20.69
CA LYS A 320 56.23 19.09 19.94
C LYS A 320 56.50 19.04 18.42
N PHE A 321 57.76 19.16 18.00
CA PHE A 321 58.17 19.06 16.59
C PHE A 321 57.90 17.67 15.99
N ILE A 322 58.24 16.59 16.70
CA ILE A 322 57.97 15.21 16.26
C ILE A 322 56.45 14.99 16.11
N LEU A 323 55.65 15.46 17.05
CA LEU A 323 54.18 15.36 16.98
C LEU A 323 53.62 16.08 15.74
N ALA A 324 54.08 17.31 15.47
CA ALA A 324 53.70 18.07 14.28
C ALA A 324 54.10 17.34 12.98
N VAL A 325 55.31 16.76 12.91
CA VAL A 325 55.74 15.93 11.77
C VAL A 325 54.84 14.70 11.59
N VAL A 326 54.44 14.03 12.68
CA VAL A 326 53.52 12.88 12.62
C VAL A 326 52.12 13.30 12.13
N GLN A 327 51.61 14.44 12.59
CA GLN A 327 50.33 15.01 12.15
C GLN A 327 50.35 15.42 10.66
N ILE A 328 51.43 16.05 10.19
CA ILE A 328 51.62 16.38 8.77
C ILE A 328 51.69 15.09 7.93
N GLN A 329 52.36 14.04 8.42
CA GLN A 329 52.41 12.75 7.73
C GLN A 329 51.06 12.02 7.72
N SER A 330 50.28 12.04 8.79
CA SER A 330 48.94 11.40 8.81
C SER A 330 47.96 12.15 7.93
N TRP A 331 47.97 13.49 7.95
CA TRP A 331 47.21 14.35 7.04
C TRP A 331 47.55 14.07 5.57
N TRP A 332 48.85 13.98 5.23
CA TRP A 332 49.27 13.61 3.87
C TRP A 332 48.85 12.18 3.47
N ARG A 333 48.90 11.20 4.38
CA ARG A 333 48.39 9.84 4.11
C ARG A 333 46.89 9.86 3.83
N ALA A 334 46.10 10.55 4.66
CA ALA A 334 44.66 10.70 4.47
C ALA A 334 44.31 11.43 3.16
N ILE A 335 45.05 12.48 2.76
CA ILE A 335 44.86 13.15 1.47
C ILE A 335 45.22 12.24 0.29
N ILE A 336 46.31 11.47 0.39
CA ILE A 336 46.71 10.49 -0.62
C ILE A 336 45.62 9.42 -0.82
N GLU A 337 45.00 8.97 0.27
CA GLU A 337 43.92 7.99 0.28
C GLU A 337 42.60 8.58 -0.28
N MET A 338 42.12 9.71 0.27
CA MET A 338 40.90 10.39 -0.21
C MET A 338 40.98 10.87 -1.67
N ARG A 339 42.17 11.20 -2.17
CA ARG A 339 42.39 11.60 -3.58
C ARG A 339 42.87 10.44 -4.48
N GLY A 340 42.87 9.20 -4.00
CA GLY A 340 43.21 8.02 -4.80
C GLY A 340 44.63 8.00 -5.38
N ILE A 341 45.57 8.74 -4.78
CA ILE A 341 46.91 8.98 -5.33
C ILE A 341 47.75 7.70 -5.21
N ARG A 342 47.84 6.92 -6.30
CA ARG A 342 48.58 5.65 -6.34
C ARG A 342 50.07 5.84 -6.06
N THR A 343 50.48 5.63 -4.82
CA THR A 343 51.90 5.63 -4.43
C THR A 343 52.65 4.54 -5.18
N ARG A 344 53.74 4.91 -5.87
CA ARG A 344 54.58 3.95 -6.63
C ARG A 344 55.23 2.96 -5.65
N LYS A 345 54.72 1.73 -5.60
CA LYS A 345 55.29 0.63 -4.79
C LYS A 345 56.79 0.48 -5.11
N LYS A 346 57.67 0.86 -4.18
CA LYS A 346 59.12 0.68 -4.34
C LYS A 346 59.45 -0.81 -4.49
N LYS A 347 60.14 -1.15 -5.58
CA LYS A 347 60.64 -2.50 -5.89
C LYS A 347 61.52 -2.97 -4.71
N LYS A 348 61.18 -4.08 -4.03
CA LYS A 348 62.02 -4.64 -2.96
C LYS A 348 63.39 -4.98 -3.54
N GLY A 349 64.45 -4.30 -3.08
CA GLY A 349 65.81 -4.58 -3.50
C GLY A 349 66.24 -5.99 -3.06
N ARG A 350 67.02 -6.68 -3.90
CA ARG A 350 67.67 -7.95 -3.52
C ARG A 350 68.59 -7.73 -2.31
N LYS A 351 68.58 -8.68 -1.38
CA LYS A 351 69.54 -8.73 -0.26
C LYS A 351 70.96 -8.85 -0.85
N GLY A 352 71.77 -7.80 -0.74
CA GLY A 352 73.19 -7.84 -1.09
C GLY A 352 73.98 -8.60 -0.02
N GLY A 353 74.86 -9.51 -0.44
CA GLY A 353 75.70 -10.31 0.46
C GLY A 353 77.16 -9.84 0.50
N LYS A 354 77.86 -10.21 1.58
CA LYS A 354 79.31 -10.03 1.81
C LYS A 354 79.85 -8.59 1.77
N LYS A 355 80.44 -8.16 2.90
CA LYS A 355 81.89 -8.34 3.05
C LYS A 355 82.31 -8.51 4.51
N LYS A 356 83.33 -9.35 4.71
CA LYS A 356 84.04 -9.55 5.98
C LYS A 356 85.40 -8.88 5.87
N LYS A 357 85.63 -7.84 6.67
CA LYS A 357 86.91 -7.32 7.13
C LYS A 357 86.65 -6.76 8.54
N GLY A 358 87.58 -6.87 9.49
CA GLY A 358 88.95 -7.37 9.37
C GLY A 358 89.88 -6.39 10.04
#